data_AF-A0A518CHG8-F1
#
_entry.id   AF-A0A518CHG8-F1
#
_cell.length_a   1.000
_cell.length_b   1.000
_cell.length_c   1.000
_cell.angle_alpha   90.00
_cell.angle_beta   90.00
_cell.angle_gamma   90.00
#
_symmetry.space_group_name_H-M   'P 1'
#
loop_
_entity.id
_entity.type
_entity.pdbx_description
1 polymer ?
#
loop_
_entity_poly.entity_id
_entity_poly.type
_entity_poly.pdbx_seq_one_letter_code
_entity_poly.pdbx_strand_id
1 'polypeptide(L)'
;MFAEINPQVEGKGGISFPLRRMPITELKPAPYNPRIPLEPGTPAYRRLERSLQEFSLVQPIVWNDQTGHIVSGHQRVEILKDRGETDIPVLVVSLSTEREKALNVTLNNRQVGSDWDQNALATLMTDLVDLPDFDATLTGFDERDLNDFLFTPDPNFEPEEEEAEQNHVLVTLEVPPEHWTEIQQDLNEIIRRWRVPVHVQLPS
;
A
#
# COMPACT_ATOMS: atom_id res chain seq x y z
N MET A 1 32.71 9.96 -10.65
CA MET A 1 32.74 8.65 -11.32
C MET A 1 31.97 7.69 -10.42
N PHE A 2 30.65 7.59 -10.61
CA PHE A 2 29.82 6.67 -9.84
C PHE A 2 29.90 5.31 -10.52
N ALA A 3 30.28 4.28 -9.76
CA ALA A 3 30.33 2.91 -10.26
C ALA A 3 28.91 2.48 -10.65
N GLU A 4 28.74 1.95 -11.86
CA GLU A 4 27.56 1.19 -12.24
C GLU A 4 27.55 -0.11 -11.45
N ILE A 5 26.94 -0.07 -10.26
CA ILE A 5 26.54 -1.27 -9.56
C ILE A 5 25.38 -1.83 -10.37
N ASN A 6 25.61 -2.95 -11.08
CA ASN A 6 24.57 -3.69 -11.77
C ASN A 6 24.08 -4.79 -10.82
N PRO A 7 23.07 -4.54 -9.95
CA PRO A 7 22.73 -5.46 -8.89
C PRO A 7 21.92 -6.60 -9.51
N GLN A 8 22.53 -7.79 -9.62
CA GLN A 8 21.79 -9.01 -9.93
C GLN A 8 21.01 -9.41 -8.66
N VAL A 9 19.69 -9.53 -8.76
CA VAL A 9 18.88 -10.06 -7.65
C VAL A 9 18.78 -11.57 -7.85
N GLU A 10 19.54 -12.33 -7.05
CA GLU A 10 19.50 -13.79 -7.09
C GLU A 10 18.28 -14.34 -6.34
N GLY A 11 17.37 -14.99 -7.06
CA GLY A 11 16.28 -15.78 -6.51
C GLY A 11 16.71 -17.21 -6.16
N LYS A 12 15.92 -17.89 -5.31
CA LYS A 12 16.17 -19.30 -4.96
C LYS A 12 16.23 -20.17 -6.23
N GLY A 13 17.28 -20.98 -6.37
CA GLY A 13 17.48 -21.91 -7.48
C GLY A 13 18.34 -21.38 -8.65
N GLY A 14 19.07 -20.27 -8.47
CA GLY A 14 19.94 -19.70 -9.52
C GLY A 14 19.18 -18.88 -10.57
N ILE A 15 17.93 -18.52 -10.29
CA ILE A 15 17.14 -17.63 -11.13
C ILE A 15 17.59 -16.20 -10.83
N SER A 16 18.29 -15.56 -11.75
CA SER A 16 18.61 -14.14 -11.65
C SER A 16 17.47 -13.31 -12.25
N PHE A 17 17.07 -12.25 -11.53
CA PHE A 17 16.23 -11.20 -12.08
C PHE A 17 17.09 -9.97 -12.33
N PRO A 18 17.56 -9.73 -13.58
CA PRO A 18 18.43 -8.62 -13.87
C PRO A 18 17.65 -7.29 -13.76
N LEU A 19 18.28 -6.31 -13.14
CA LEU A 19 17.84 -4.92 -13.22
C LEU A 19 18.28 -4.33 -14.57
N ARG A 20 17.36 -3.63 -15.24
CA ARG A 20 17.62 -2.94 -16.51
C ARG A 20 17.01 -1.55 -16.48
N ARG A 21 17.71 -0.53 -16.98
CA ARG A 21 17.09 0.77 -17.27
C ARG A 21 16.38 0.70 -18.62
N MET A 22 15.14 1.16 -18.68
CA MET A 22 14.34 1.17 -19.90
C MET A 22 13.65 2.52 -20.12
N PRO A 23 13.45 2.93 -21.38
CA PRO A 23 12.61 4.07 -21.70
C PRO A 23 11.20 3.84 -21.17
N ILE A 24 10.63 4.82 -20.46
CA ILE A 24 9.30 4.70 -19.86
C ILE A 24 8.20 4.50 -20.91
N THR A 25 8.47 4.93 -22.16
CA THR A 25 7.61 4.77 -23.33
C THR A 25 7.50 3.31 -23.79
N GLU A 26 8.47 2.47 -23.47
CA GLU A 26 8.44 1.03 -23.78
C GLU A 26 7.65 0.22 -22.73
N LEU A 27 7.36 0.83 -21.57
CA LEU A 27 6.63 0.18 -20.49
C LEU A 27 5.13 0.22 -20.76
N LYS A 28 4.62 -0.87 -21.33
CA LYS A 28 3.21 -1.04 -21.69
C LYS A 28 2.40 -1.56 -20.49
N PRO A 29 1.27 -0.93 -20.13
CA PRO A 29 0.36 -1.48 -19.14
C PRO A 29 -0.11 -2.89 -19.53
N ALA A 30 -0.35 -3.74 -18.53
CA ALA A 30 -0.96 -5.04 -18.79
C ALA A 30 -2.46 -4.82 -19.06
N PRO A 31 -3.01 -5.29 -20.18
CA PRO A 31 -4.41 -5.03 -20.56
C PRO A 31 -5.43 -5.71 -19.63
N TYR A 32 -4.98 -6.64 -18.80
CA TYR A 32 -5.79 -7.39 -17.84
C TYR A 32 -5.56 -6.95 -16.39
N ASN A 33 -4.78 -5.88 -16.15
CA ASN A 33 -4.49 -5.39 -14.81
C ASN A 33 -5.79 -5.02 -14.09
N PRO A 34 -6.15 -5.68 -12.97
CA PRO A 34 -7.45 -5.46 -12.33
C PRO A 34 -7.50 -4.18 -11.48
N ARG A 35 -6.36 -3.51 -11.24
CA ARG A 35 -6.34 -2.25 -10.50
C ARG A 35 -6.91 -1.10 -11.33
N ILE A 36 -7.76 -0.31 -10.69
CA ILE A 36 -8.23 0.96 -11.23
C ILE A 36 -7.03 1.93 -11.32
N PRO A 37 -6.79 2.56 -12.48
CA PRO A 37 -5.76 3.60 -12.64
C PRO A 37 -5.99 4.75 -11.66
N LEU A 38 -4.91 5.41 -11.21
CA LEU A 38 -5.04 6.59 -10.36
C LEU A 38 -5.26 7.82 -11.23
N GLU A 39 -6.34 8.55 -10.97
CA GLU A 39 -6.56 9.83 -11.63
C GLU A 39 -5.66 10.91 -11.00
N PRO A 40 -4.95 11.71 -11.81
CA PRO A 40 -4.14 12.82 -11.33
C PRO A 40 -4.93 13.75 -10.42
N GLY A 41 -4.35 14.09 -9.27
CA GLY A 41 -4.97 14.99 -8.29
C GLY A 41 -5.95 14.33 -7.31
N THR A 42 -6.22 13.03 -7.41
CA THR A 42 -6.92 12.30 -6.34
C THR A 42 -6.04 12.18 -5.08
N PRO A 43 -6.62 12.00 -3.88
CA PRO A 43 -5.83 11.81 -2.66
C PRO A 43 -4.83 10.64 -2.76
N ALA A 44 -5.25 9.51 -3.33
CA ALA A 44 -4.39 8.35 -3.53
C ALA A 44 -3.22 8.63 -4.49
N TYR A 45 -3.46 9.37 -5.58
CA TYR A 45 -2.40 9.82 -6.48
C TYR A 45 -1.38 10.68 -5.75
N ARG A 46 -1.84 11.72 -5.04
CA ARG A 46 -0.94 12.65 -4.31
C ARG A 46 -0.10 11.95 -3.25
N ARG A 47 -0.65 10.96 -2.55
CA ARG A 47 0.10 10.15 -1.57
C ARG A 47 1.23 9.37 -2.25
N LEU A 48 0.93 8.67 -3.35
CA LEU A 48 1.94 7.91 -4.08
C LEU A 48 2.99 8.82 -4.73
N GLU A 49 2.58 9.97 -5.26
CA GLU A 49 3.48 10.98 -5.82
C GLU A 49 4.45 11.52 -4.77
N ARG A 50 3.94 11.88 -3.57
CA ARG A 50 4.78 12.35 -2.46
C ARG A 50 5.80 11.29 -2.02
N SER A 51 5.37 10.03 -1.91
CA SER A 51 6.26 8.91 -1.60
C SER A 51 7.38 8.77 -2.65
N LEU A 52 7.04 8.86 -3.95
CA LEU A 52 8.03 8.83 -5.03
C LEU A 52 8.93 10.08 -5.07
N GLN A 53 8.48 11.21 -4.54
CA GLN A 53 9.31 12.42 -4.44
C GLN A 53 10.35 12.29 -3.33
N GLU A 54 9.92 11.79 -2.18
CA GLU A 54 10.79 11.63 -0.99
C GLU A 54 11.78 10.47 -1.15
N PHE A 55 11.26 9.29 -1.50
CA PHE A 55 12.05 8.06 -1.45
C PHE A 55 12.60 7.64 -2.83
N SER A 56 12.21 8.34 -3.90
CA SER A 56 12.44 7.88 -5.28
C SER A 56 11.80 6.49 -5.55
N LEU A 57 12.10 5.88 -6.69
CA LEU A 57 11.62 4.53 -7.03
C LEU A 57 12.43 3.45 -6.30
N VAL A 58 12.10 3.18 -5.03
CA VAL A 58 12.78 2.13 -4.22
C VAL A 58 12.32 0.72 -4.62
N GLN A 59 11.02 0.53 -4.83
CA GLN A 59 10.49 -0.75 -5.30
C GLN A 59 10.51 -0.78 -6.84
N PRO A 60 11.29 -1.69 -7.46
CA PRO A 60 11.43 -1.69 -8.91
C PRO A 60 10.11 -2.04 -9.60
N ILE A 61 9.95 -1.52 -10.83
CA ILE A 61 8.88 -1.95 -11.72
C ILE A 61 9.19 -3.37 -12.19
N VAL A 62 8.24 -4.29 -12.10
CA VAL A 62 8.42 -5.65 -12.64
C VAL A 62 7.90 -5.65 -14.07
N TRP A 63 8.75 -6.04 -15.01
CA TRP A 63 8.45 -6.02 -16.44
C TRP A 63 8.79 -7.37 -17.08
N ASN A 64 7.90 -7.90 -17.90
CA ASN A 64 8.10 -9.18 -18.57
C ASN A 64 8.65 -9.00 -19.97
N ASP A 65 9.80 -9.62 -20.25
CA ASP A 65 10.46 -9.53 -21.54
C ASP A 65 9.75 -10.25 -22.68
N GLN A 66 8.94 -11.26 -22.37
CA GLN A 66 8.23 -12.03 -23.39
C GLN A 66 7.02 -11.27 -23.95
N THR A 67 6.32 -10.51 -23.12
CA THR A 67 5.09 -9.80 -23.51
C THR A 67 5.31 -8.30 -23.70
N GLY A 68 6.35 -7.75 -23.09
CA GLY A 68 6.57 -6.31 -23.00
C GLY A 68 5.66 -5.59 -22.00
N HIS A 69 4.92 -6.31 -21.15
CA HIS A 69 4.00 -5.72 -20.19
C HIS A 69 4.66 -5.44 -18.83
N ILE A 70 4.18 -4.37 -18.19
CA ILE A 70 4.34 -4.15 -16.76
C ILE A 70 3.53 -5.22 -16.02
N VAL A 71 4.19 -5.96 -15.14
CA VAL A 71 3.57 -6.95 -14.24
C VAL A 71 3.20 -6.31 -12.90
N SER A 72 4.04 -5.40 -12.39
CA SER A 72 3.79 -4.64 -11.16
C SER A 72 4.36 -3.23 -11.23
N GLY A 73 3.64 -2.28 -10.64
CA GLY A 73 4.03 -0.87 -10.55
C GLY A 73 3.37 0.07 -11.58
N HIS A 74 2.23 -0.31 -12.18
CA HIS A 74 1.50 0.50 -13.17
C HIS A 74 1.27 1.95 -12.72
N GLN A 75 0.73 2.13 -11.51
CA GLN A 75 0.44 3.46 -10.95
C GLN A 75 1.70 4.31 -10.73
N ARG A 76 2.83 3.67 -10.37
CA ARG A 76 4.12 4.38 -10.26
C ARG A 76 4.62 4.82 -11.63
N VAL A 77 4.47 3.98 -12.65
CA VAL A 77 4.85 4.34 -14.03
C VAL A 77 4.02 5.51 -14.55
N GLU A 78 2.72 5.56 -14.24
CA GLU A 78 1.84 6.70 -14.60
C GLU A 78 2.36 8.00 -13.99
N ILE A 79 2.61 8.03 -12.67
CA ILE A 79 3.13 9.23 -11.99
C ILE A 79 4.53 9.62 -12.50
N LEU A 80 5.41 8.65 -12.75
CA LEU A 80 6.75 8.92 -13.28
C LEU A 80 6.69 9.49 -14.71
N LYS A 81 5.72 9.07 -15.53
CA LYS A 81 5.45 9.67 -16.84
C LYS A 81 5.00 11.12 -16.69
N ASP A 82 4.08 11.40 -15.77
CA ASP A 82 3.59 12.76 -15.51
C ASP A 82 4.69 13.69 -15.01
N ARG A 83 5.66 13.16 -14.26
CA ARG A 83 6.86 13.87 -13.79
C ARG A 83 7.93 14.08 -14.87
N GLY A 84 7.75 13.53 -16.07
CA GLY A 84 8.68 13.68 -17.19
C GLY A 84 9.92 12.78 -17.14
N GLU A 85 9.91 11.72 -16.32
CA GLU A 85 10.99 10.73 -16.28
C GLU A 85 11.06 9.98 -17.62
N THR A 86 12.25 9.89 -18.23
CA THR A 86 12.42 9.24 -19.53
C THR A 86 12.86 7.80 -19.41
N ASP A 87 13.66 7.47 -18.40
CA ASP A 87 14.31 6.18 -18.24
C ASP A 87 14.28 5.73 -16.77
N ILE A 88 13.74 4.55 -16.49
CA ILE A 88 13.59 4.04 -15.12
C ILE A 88 14.13 2.61 -14.96
N PRO A 89 14.60 2.22 -13.76
CA PRO A 89 15.01 0.85 -13.49
C PRO A 89 13.78 -0.08 -13.43
N VAL A 90 13.89 -1.22 -14.10
CA VAL A 90 12.93 -2.31 -14.06
C VAL A 90 13.62 -3.62 -13.71
N LEU A 91 12.92 -4.46 -12.95
CA LEU A 91 13.28 -5.84 -12.71
C LEU A 91 12.70 -6.69 -13.84
N VAL A 92 13.57 -7.34 -14.61
CA VAL A 92 13.16 -8.13 -15.76
C VAL A 92 12.82 -9.55 -15.33
N VAL A 93 11.64 -10.01 -15.73
CA VAL A 93 11.21 -11.40 -15.61
C VAL A 93 10.98 -11.98 -17.01
N SER A 94 11.09 -13.29 -17.15
CA SER A 94 10.74 -14.01 -18.38
C SER A 94 9.70 -15.08 -18.04
N LEU A 95 8.43 -14.73 -18.20
CA LEU A 95 7.29 -15.55 -17.79
C LEU A 95 6.35 -15.80 -18.97
N SER A 96 5.70 -16.97 -18.97
CA SER A 96 4.53 -17.17 -19.84
C SER A 96 3.40 -16.22 -19.42
N THR A 97 2.49 -15.92 -20.35
CA THR A 97 1.36 -15.03 -20.12
C THR A 97 0.50 -15.46 -18.91
N GLU A 98 0.33 -16.76 -18.67
CA GLU A 98 -0.44 -17.28 -17.53
C GLU A 98 0.25 -17.00 -16.20
N ARG A 99 1.57 -17.19 -16.15
CA ARG A 99 2.38 -16.90 -14.96
C ARG A 99 2.51 -15.41 -14.71
N GLU A 100 2.58 -14.61 -15.78
CA GLU A 100 2.53 -13.16 -15.72
C GLU A 100 1.24 -12.67 -15.06
N LYS A 101 0.09 -13.16 -15.52
CA LYS A 101 -1.22 -12.85 -14.93
C LYS A 101 -1.31 -13.25 -13.46
N ALA A 102 -0.85 -14.46 -13.13
CA ALA A 102 -0.82 -14.93 -11.76
C ALA A 102 0.04 -14.01 -10.87
N LEU A 103 1.24 -13.65 -11.33
CA LEU A 103 2.13 -12.74 -10.59
C LEU A 103 1.55 -11.33 -10.47
N ASN A 104 0.92 -10.81 -11.53
CA ASN A 104 0.22 -9.53 -11.50
C ASN A 104 -0.87 -9.53 -10.43
N VAL A 105 -1.68 -10.59 -10.33
CA VAL A 105 -2.68 -10.72 -9.27
C VAL A 105 -2.00 -10.83 -7.91
N THR A 106 -1.02 -11.72 -7.72
CA THR A 106 -0.35 -11.94 -6.42
C THR A 106 0.28 -10.67 -5.86
N LEU A 107 1.02 -9.92 -6.67
CA LEU A 107 1.69 -8.69 -6.22
C LEU A 107 0.73 -7.53 -5.94
N ASN A 108 -0.52 -7.64 -6.37
CA ASN A 108 -1.55 -6.62 -6.17
C ASN A 108 -2.68 -7.09 -5.23
N ASN A 109 -2.66 -8.36 -4.80
CA ASN A 109 -3.65 -8.91 -3.91
C ASN A 109 -3.35 -8.48 -2.48
N ARG A 110 -4.24 -7.65 -1.91
CA ARG A 110 -4.14 -7.22 -0.52
C ARG A 110 -3.99 -8.42 0.42
N GLN A 111 -4.76 -9.49 0.25
CA GLN A 111 -4.74 -10.66 1.13
C GLN A 111 -3.37 -11.39 1.18
N VAL A 112 -2.50 -11.15 0.20
CA VAL A 112 -1.12 -11.63 0.19
C VAL A 112 -0.24 -10.52 0.78
N GLY A 113 -0.07 -10.53 2.10
CA GLY A 113 0.79 -9.58 2.83
C GLY A 113 0.09 -8.38 3.46
N SER A 114 -1.25 -8.36 3.57
CA SER A 114 -2.03 -7.26 4.17
C SER A 114 -2.09 -7.20 5.69
N ASP A 115 -1.68 -8.25 6.39
CA ASP A 115 -1.93 -8.29 7.83
C ASP A 115 -0.80 -7.56 8.54
N TRP A 116 -1.09 -6.33 8.93
CA TRP A 116 -0.29 -5.61 9.89
C TRP A 116 -0.58 -6.17 11.29
N ASP A 117 0.46 -6.45 12.06
CA ASP A 117 0.28 -6.49 13.51
C ASP A 117 -0.04 -5.07 13.95
N GLN A 118 -1.30 -4.81 14.31
CA GLN A 118 -1.77 -3.47 14.61
C GLN A 118 -1.01 -2.81 15.77
N ASN A 119 -0.55 -3.58 16.76
CA ASN A 119 0.23 -3.02 17.87
C ASN A 119 1.63 -2.61 17.38
N ALA A 120 2.24 -3.43 16.52
CA ALA A 120 3.54 -3.12 15.92
C ALA A 120 3.44 -1.92 14.96
N LEU A 121 2.38 -1.84 14.15
CA LEU A 121 2.13 -0.72 13.25
C LEU A 121 1.87 0.58 14.02
N ALA A 122 1.01 0.54 15.03
CA ALA A 122 0.75 1.65 15.94
C ALA A 122 2.03 2.19 16.60
N THR A 123 2.88 1.29 17.10
CA THR A 123 4.16 1.66 17.72
C THR A 123 5.07 2.35 16.69
N LEU A 124 5.23 1.74 15.51
CA LEU A 124 6.04 2.32 14.43
C LEU A 124 5.51 3.68 13.97
N MET A 125 4.19 3.85 13.85
CA MET A 125 3.58 5.12 13.48
C MET A 125 3.80 6.19 14.54
N THR A 126 3.70 5.86 15.83
CA THR A 126 4.00 6.78 16.93
C THR A 126 5.46 7.23 16.89
N ASP A 127 6.39 6.28 16.72
CA ASP A 127 7.81 6.57 16.58
C ASP A 127 8.09 7.52 15.40
N LEU A 128 7.38 7.37 14.28
CA LEU A 128 7.51 8.24 13.11
C LEU A 128 6.91 9.64 13.33
N VAL A 129 5.80 9.75 14.07
CA VAL A 129 5.15 11.04 14.40
C VAL A 129 5.99 11.86 15.38
N ASP A 130 6.67 11.21 16.33
CA ASP A 130 7.50 11.88 17.34
C ASP A 130 8.83 12.42 16.77
N LEU A 131 9.17 12.12 15.51
CA LEU A 131 10.36 12.63 14.85
C LEU A 131 10.16 14.11 14.44
N PRO A 132 10.99 15.05 14.96
CA PRO A 132 10.76 16.49 14.80
C PRO A 132 10.88 17.02 13.36
N ASP A 133 11.47 16.25 12.44
CA ASP A 133 11.69 16.63 11.04
C ASP A 133 11.13 15.60 10.04
N PHE A 134 10.14 14.78 10.43
CA PHE A 134 9.55 13.75 9.57
C PHE A 134 8.04 13.95 9.39
N ASP A 135 7.58 13.94 8.14
CA ASP A 135 6.15 13.97 7.80
C ASP A 135 5.59 12.53 7.79
N ALA A 136 4.94 12.11 8.88
CA ALA A 136 4.36 10.76 8.99
C ALA A 136 3.33 10.43 7.90
N THR A 137 2.72 11.45 7.27
CA THR A 137 1.77 11.24 6.15
C THR A 137 2.44 10.66 4.89
N LEU A 138 3.77 10.63 4.83
CA LEU A 138 4.56 9.96 3.79
C LEU A 138 4.34 8.44 3.73
N THR A 139 3.90 7.83 4.83
CA THR A 139 3.55 6.40 4.91
C THR A 139 2.31 6.06 4.08
N GLY A 140 1.49 7.07 3.76
CA GLY A 140 0.21 6.93 3.12
C GLY A 140 -0.97 6.78 4.09
N PHE A 141 -0.70 6.71 5.40
CA PHE A 141 -1.70 6.78 6.46
C PHE A 141 -1.92 8.24 6.88
N ASP A 142 -3.17 8.61 7.13
CA ASP A 142 -3.56 9.88 7.74
C ASP A 142 -3.82 9.76 9.25
N GLU A 143 -4.16 10.87 9.92
CA GLU A 143 -4.46 10.86 11.37
C GLU A 143 -5.65 9.96 11.72
N ARG A 144 -6.62 9.80 10.81
CA ARG A 144 -7.79 8.93 11.02
C ARG A 144 -7.38 7.47 10.91
N ASP A 145 -6.59 7.11 9.90
CA ASP A 145 -6.02 5.77 9.77
C ASP A 145 -5.26 5.38 11.05
N LEU A 146 -4.51 6.32 11.65
CA LEU A 146 -3.79 6.10 12.90
C LEU A 146 -4.72 5.94 14.11
N ASN A 147 -5.75 6.77 14.23
CA ASN A 147 -6.76 6.64 15.27
C ASN A 147 -7.48 5.30 15.18
N ASP A 148 -7.79 4.83 13.98
CA ASP A 148 -8.40 3.52 13.74
C ASP A 148 -7.46 2.37 14.16
N PHE A 149 -6.15 2.45 13.86
CA PHE A 149 -5.17 1.46 14.34
C PHE A 149 -5.04 1.43 15.86
N LEU A 150 -5.18 2.61 16.49
CA LEU A 150 -5.04 2.80 17.93
C LEU A 150 -6.38 2.68 18.66
N PHE A 151 -7.49 2.44 17.97
CA PHE A 151 -8.85 2.52 18.52
C PHE A 151 -9.05 3.78 19.36
N THR A 152 -8.45 4.89 18.94
CA THR A 152 -8.58 6.15 19.68
C THR A 152 -9.95 6.74 19.34
N PRO A 153 -10.74 7.16 20.34
CA PRO A 153 -12.04 7.75 20.06
C PRO A 153 -11.89 8.99 19.17
N ASP A 154 -12.51 8.96 17.98
CA ASP A 154 -12.54 10.12 17.08
C ASP A 154 -13.79 10.98 17.38
N PRO A 155 -13.62 12.21 17.91
CA PRO A 155 -14.74 13.09 18.20
C PRO A 155 -15.47 13.60 16.94
N ASN A 156 -14.85 13.49 15.76
CA ASN A 156 -15.38 13.95 14.49
C ASN A 156 -15.72 12.78 13.56
N PHE A 157 -15.87 11.56 14.07
CA PHE A 157 -16.28 10.42 13.26
C PHE A 157 -17.67 10.66 12.66
N GLU A 158 -17.71 10.84 11.34
CA GLU A 158 -18.93 10.77 10.56
C GLU A 158 -18.93 9.41 9.85
N PRO A 159 -19.90 8.52 10.12
CA PRO A 159 -20.00 7.27 9.39
C PRO A 159 -20.18 7.59 7.91
N GLU A 160 -19.26 7.12 7.07
CA GLU A 160 -19.47 7.19 5.63
C GLU A 160 -20.76 6.43 5.31
N GLU A 161 -21.71 7.08 4.63
CA GLU A 161 -22.85 6.40 4.02
C GLU A 161 -22.31 5.54 2.86
N GLU A 162 -21.62 4.44 3.18
CA GLU A 162 -21.44 3.36 2.23
C GLU A 162 -22.86 2.87 1.88
N GLU A 163 -23.24 2.92 0.60
CA GLU A 163 -24.48 2.28 0.13
C GLU A 163 -24.49 0.86 0.68
N ALA A 164 -25.34 0.61 1.68
CA ALA A 164 -25.26 -0.61 2.48
C ALA A 164 -25.31 -1.83 1.56
N GLU A 165 -24.17 -2.50 1.37
CA GLU A 165 -24.18 -3.89 0.96
C GLU A 165 -25.02 -4.61 2.01
N GLN A 166 -26.14 -5.20 1.59
CA GLN A 166 -27.23 -5.69 2.46
C GLN A 166 -26.85 -6.89 3.36
N ASN A 167 -25.57 -7.07 3.68
CA ASN A 167 -25.01 -8.27 4.28
C ASN A 167 -24.11 -8.03 5.52
N HIS A 168 -24.13 -6.83 6.10
CA HIS A 168 -23.40 -6.51 7.33
C HIS A 168 -24.32 -6.37 8.54
N VAL A 169 -23.82 -6.73 9.73
CA VAL A 169 -24.48 -6.51 11.03
C VAL A 169 -23.70 -5.43 11.77
N LEU A 170 -24.35 -4.29 12.04
CA LEU A 170 -23.77 -3.23 12.85
C LEU A 170 -23.95 -3.55 14.34
N VAL A 171 -22.85 -3.49 15.10
CA VAL A 171 -22.85 -3.66 16.56
C VAL A 171 -22.25 -2.40 17.19
N THR A 172 -23.02 -1.72 18.04
CA THR A 172 -22.55 -0.58 18.82
C THR A 172 -22.28 -1.02 20.25
N LEU A 173 -21.11 -0.67 20.78
CA LEU A 173 -20.72 -0.95 22.17
C LEU A 173 -20.63 0.37 22.93
N GLU A 174 -21.45 0.53 23.98
CA GLU A 174 -21.31 1.64 24.92
C GLU A 174 -20.40 1.21 26.07
N VAL A 175 -19.24 1.85 26.17
CA VAL A 175 -18.18 1.48 27.12
C VAL A 175 -17.92 2.64 28.08
N PRO A 176 -18.03 2.44 29.41
CA PRO A 176 -17.58 3.43 30.38
C PRO A 176 -16.08 3.74 30.18
N PRO A 177 -15.65 5.01 30.18
CA PRO A 177 -14.25 5.39 29.89
C PRO A 177 -13.21 4.64 30.74
N GLU A 178 -13.54 4.34 32.00
CA GLU A 178 -12.67 3.59 32.92
C GLU A 178 -12.39 2.14 32.50
N HIS A 179 -13.24 1.56 31.64
CA HIS A 179 -13.10 0.20 31.13
C HIS A 179 -12.54 0.17 29.71
N TRP A 180 -12.32 1.34 29.08
CA TRP A 180 -11.89 1.43 27.69
C TRP A 180 -10.61 0.66 27.41
N THR A 181 -9.57 0.85 28.23
CA THR A 181 -8.25 0.21 28.02
C THR A 181 -8.32 -1.32 28.06
N GLU A 182 -9.16 -1.89 28.93
CA GLU A 182 -9.34 -3.35 29.03
C GLU A 182 -10.13 -3.87 27.83
N ILE A 183 -11.25 -3.25 27.52
CA ILE A 183 -12.11 -3.65 26.39
C ILE A 183 -11.39 -3.48 25.05
N GLN A 184 -10.55 -2.45 24.90
CA GLN A 184 -9.72 -2.25 23.71
C GLN A 184 -8.80 -3.44 23.45
N GLN A 185 -8.22 -4.05 24.50
CA GLN A 185 -7.38 -5.24 24.35
C GLN A 185 -8.20 -6.45 23.85
N ASP A 186 -9.42 -6.62 24.35
CA ASP A 186 -10.32 -7.69 23.90
C ASP A 186 -10.83 -7.46 22.47
N LEU A 187 -11.11 -6.21 22.09
CA LEU A 187 -11.48 -5.85 20.72
C LEU A 187 -10.35 -6.16 19.74
N ASN A 188 -9.09 -5.89 20.11
CA ASN A 188 -7.92 -6.24 19.30
C ASN A 188 -7.88 -7.74 18.96
N GLU A 189 -8.21 -8.61 19.91
CA GLU A 189 -8.30 -10.07 19.69
C GLU A 189 -9.41 -10.44 18.69
N ILE A 190 -10.60 -9.83 18.83
CA ILE A 190 -11.75 -10.08 17.94
C ILE A 190 -11.42 -9.63 16.51
N ILE A 191 -10.82 -8.46 16.36
CA ILE A 191 -10.43 -7.88 15.07
C ILE A 191 -9.37 -8.76 14.40
N ARG A 192 -8.34 -9.17 15.14
CA ARG A 192 -7.32 -10.09 14.62
C ARG A 192 -7.91 -11.41 14.15
N ARG A 193 -8.87 -11.96 14.91
CA ARG A 193 -9.47 -13.26 14.63
C ARG A 193 -10.44 -13.24 13.46
N TRP A 194 -11.30 -12.23 13.39
CA TRP A 194 -12.43 -12.19 12.44
C TRP A 194 -12.28 -11.14 11.35
N ARG A 195 -11.23 -10.31 11.41
CA ARG A 195 -10.92 -9.24 10.45
C ARG A 195 -12.09 -8.29 10.23
N VAL A 196 -12.78 -7.96 11.31
CA VAL A 196 -13.91 -7.03 11.29
C VAL A 196 -13.41 -5.59 11.46
N PRO A 197 -13.94 -4.63 10.68
CA PRO A 197 -13.66 -3.21 10.92
C PRO A 197 -14.32 -2.77 12.22
N VAL A 198 -13.61 -1.94 13.00
CA VAL A 198 -14.12 -1.36 14.26
C VAL A 198 -13.79 0.12 14.25
N HIS A 199 -14.79 0.94 14.54
CA HIS A 199 -14.67 2.39 14.66
C HIS A 199 -15.06 2.79 16.08
N VAL A 200 -14.35 3.76 16.67
CA VAL A 200 -14.58 4.22 18.04
C VAL A 200 -14.93 5.69 18.01
N GLN A 201 -16.10 6.04 18.55
CA GLN A 201 -16.59 7.42 18.58
C GLN A 201 -16.91 7.82 20.03
N LEU A 202 -16.63 9.09 20.37
CA LEU A 202 -17.09 9.67 21.63
C LEU A 202 -18.59 10.01 21.55
N PRO A 203 -19.34 9.88 22.65
CA PRO A 203 -20.73 10.34 22.67
C PRO A 203 -20.80 11.83 22.29
N SER A 204 -21.72 12.16 21.39
CA SER A 204 -22.07 13.52 20.97
C SER A 204 -22.65 14.35 22.11
#